data_AF-A0A7W0VJY9-F1
#
_entry.id   AF-A0A7W0VJY9-F1
#
_cell.length_a   1.000
_cell.length_b   1.000
_cell.length_c   1.000
_cell.angle_alpha   90.00
_cell.angle_beta   90.00
_cell.angle_gamma   90.00
#
_symmetry.space_group_name_H-M   'P 1'
#
loop_
_entity.id
_entity.type
_entity.pdbx_description
1 polymer ?
#
loop_
_entity_poly.entity_id
_entity_poly.type
_entity_poly.pdbx_seq_one_letter_code
_entity_poly.pdbx_strand_id
1 'polypeptide(L)'
;MAKSKAKKPARRKAVANKTKPQTKPPAAKKARQAAKKAKAGAKQKRPAARKQQPAARMKRHAAQKKRAAAKKKQSPAGKLRAAANKTRPPANKQRPAANRPPPLTKQASAERPAGPRPAAPAPVVGPDWRAALRAELATRGNDFAAYLRSLAASGWEHADTPELAGLEHWGTMLARTDPITGIGALVRVAQHGFRIAVDAGGIGLEGMGFHASEPVMDGAPVETQIELAARWLDAPDAAHLAAVAAAIDPSRQLQIWDDDLRPSDDRAHWWYLDVGQCCGHAITRTGGDPRQPGYYDWPAETCVGRGLVVAVRGLRTQGADLRTILADVRAAMMA
;
A
#
# COMPACT_ATOMS: atom_id res chain seq x y z
N MET A 1 48.27 40.78 -59.66
CA MET A 1 47.11 41.38 -58.95
C MET A 1 45.99 41.61 -59.96
N ALA A 2 44.99 40.73 -59.97
CA ALA A 2 43.90 40.72 -60.93
C ALA A 2 42.69 41.53 -60.41
N LYS A 3 42.11 42.41 -61.23
CA LYS A 3 40.81 43.05 -60.97
C LYS A 3 39.86 42.77 -62.14
N SER A 4 39.03 41.75 -61.97
CA SER A 4 37.89 41.44 -62.83
C SER A 4 36.69 42.30 -62.45
N LYS A 5 36.12 43.03 -63.42
CA LYS A 5 34.91 43.85 -63.27
C LYS A 5 33.67 42.95 -63.33
N ALA A 6 32.93 42.90 -62.24
CA ALA A 6 31.69 42.15 -62.12
C ALA A 6 30.50 42.86 -62.79
N LYS A 7 29.72 42.05 -63.51
CA LYS A 7 28.60 42.36 -64.39
C LYS A 7 27.29 42.43 -63.59
N LYS A 8 26.51 43.48 -63.81
CA LYS A 8 25.17 43.73 -63.24
C LYS A 8 24.17 42.66 -63.73
N PRO A 9 23.35 42.01 -62.88
CA PRO A 9 22.22 41.23 -63.36
C PRO A 9 20.91 42.01 -63.31
N ALA A 10 20.11 41.75 -64.34
CA ALA A 10 18.85 42.39 -64.66
C ALA A 10 17.68 41.91 -63.80
N ARG A 11 16.71 42.83 -63.61
CA ARG A 11 15.34 42.61 -63.13
C ARG A 11 14.70 41.38 -63.80
N ARG A 12 14.31 40.38 -63.02
CA ARG A 12 13.30 39.39 -63.40
C ARG A 12 11.97 39.72 -62.72
N LYS A 13 10.92 39.83 -63.54
CA LYS A 13 9.52 40.03 -63.14
C LYS A 13 9.04 38.79 -62.37
N ALA A 14 8.52 38.97 -61.16
CA ALA A 14 7.79 37.94 -60.45
C ALA A 14 6.37 37.84 -61.04
N VAL A 15 6.05 36.70 -61.64
CA VAL A 15 4.71 36.34 -62.09
C VAL A 15 3.94 35.78 -60.89
N ALA A 16 2.83 36.42 -60.55
CA ALA A 16 1.91 35.98 -59.53
C ALA A 16 1.25 34.65 -59.92
N ASN A 17 1.37 33.62 -59.08
CA ASN A 17 0.55 32.42 -59.19
C ASN A 17 -0.36 32.31 -57.97
N LYS A 18 -1.65 32.63 -58.16
CA LYS A 18 -2.71 32.52 -57.16
C LYS A 18 -3.14 31.06 -57.06
N THR A 19 -2.69 30.35 -56.03
CA THR A 19 -3.22 29.04 -55.65
C THR A 19 -4.53 29.23 -54.87
N LYS A 20 -5.66 28.85 -55.47
CA LYS A 20 -6.95 28.63 -54.77
C LYS A 20 -6.81 27.46 -53.79
N PRO A 21 -7.30 27.53 -52.54
CA PRO A 21 -7.41 26.35 -51.70
C PRO A 21 -8.59 25.48 -52.15
N GLN A 22 -8.29 24.25 -52.55
CA GLN A 22 -9.28 23.18 -52.77
C GLN A 22 -9.89 22.76 -51.42
N THR A 23 -11.20 22.94 -51.28
CA THR A 23 -12.02 22.42 -50.20
C THR A 23 -12.45 20.97 -50.45
N LYS A 24 -12.10 20.02 -49.56
CA LYS A 24 -12.85 18.78 -49.21
C LYS A 24 -12.06 17.90 -48.20
N PRO A 25 -12.65 16.94 -47.44
CA PRO A 25 -14.03 16.43 -47.45
C PRO A 25 -14.61 16.10 -46.02
N PRO A 26 -15.56 15.16 -45.79
CA PRO A 26 -16.80 15.37 -45.04
C PRO A 26 -16.84 14.56 -43.71
N ALA A 27 -15.67 14.34 -43.09
CA ALA A 27 -15.52 13.37 -42.00
C ALA A 27 -16.11 13.85 -40.66
N ALA A 28 -16.04 15.15 -40.39
CA ALA A 28 -16.50 15.72 -39.12
C ALA A 28 -18.03 15.61 -38.91
N LYS A 29 -18.82 15.65 -39.98
CA LYS A 29 -20.29 15.49 -39.89
C LYS A 29 -20.70 14.05 -39.57
N LYS A 30 -20.00 13.04 -40.13
CA LYS A 30 -20.24 11.62 -39.82
C LYS A 30 -19.90 11.28 -38.36
N ALA A 31 -18.76 11.78 -37.86
CA ALA A 31 -18.36 11.59 -36.45
C ALA A 31 -19.39 12.18 -35.47
N ARG A 32 -19.94 13.36 -35.78
CA ARG A 32 -20.93 14.03 -34.93
C ARG A 32 -22.29 13.31 -34.90
N GLN A 33 -22.68 12.63 -35.98
CA GLN A 33 -23.90 11.82 -36.02
C GLN A 33 -23.75 10.49 -35.27
N ALA A 34 -22.57 9.85 -35.32
CA ALA A 34 -22.27 8.64 -34.56
C ALA A 34 -22.35 8.89 -33.03
N ALA A 35 -21.78 10.00 -32.57
CA ALA A 35 -21.83 10.39 -31.15
C ALA A 35 -23.26 10.66 -30.63
N LYS A 36 -24.15 11.21 -31.48
CA LYS A 36 -25.56 11.41 -31.11
C LYS A 36 -26.33 10.09 -30.99
N LYS A 37 -26.09 9.12 -31.88
CA LYS A 37 -26.69 7.78 -31.77
C LYS A 37 -26.22 7.01 -30.53
N ALA A 38 -24.94 7.11 -30.17
CA ALA A 38 -24.40 6.47 -28.97
C ALA A 38 -25.04 7.02 -27.66
N LYS A 39 -25.26 8.35 -27.58
CA LYS A 39 -25.96 8.96 -26.43
C LYS A 39 -27.43 8.56 -26.32
N ALA A 40 -28.11 8.34 -27.44
CA ALA A 40 -29.51 7.88 -27.44
C ALA A 40 -29.62 6.42 -26.93
N GLY A 41 -28.72 5.53 -27.35
CA GLY A 41 -28.67 4.15 -26.87
C GLY A 41 -28.39 4.02 -25.37
N ALA A 42 -27.57 4.91 -24.80
CA ALA A 42 -27.29 4.94 -23.36
C ALA A 42 -28.51 5.39 -22.52
N LYS A 43 -29.35 6.31 -23.03
CA LYS A 43 -30.58 6.74 -22.34
C LYS A 43 -31.66 5.64 -22.33
N GLN A 44 -31.71 4.78 -23.35
CA GLN A 44 -32.66 3.66 -23.40
C GLN A 44 -32.30 2.48 -22.48
N LYS A 45 -31.04 2.33 -22.04
CA LYS A 45 -30.62 1.25 -21.11
C LYS A 45 -30.82 1.56 -19.61
N ARG A 46 -31.09 2.82 -19.24
CA ARG A 46 -31.34 3.23 -17.84
C ARG A 46 -32.60 2.62 -17.17
N PRO A 47 -33.73 2.37 -17.87
CA PRO A 47 -34.93 1.83 -17.22
C PRO A 47 -34.80 0.38 -16.73
N ALA A 48 -33.93 -0.43 -17.37
CA ALA A 48 -33.75 -1.84 -17.01
C ALA A 48 -32.94 -2.02 -15.71
N ALA A 49 -31.90 -1.20 -15.50
CA ALA A 49 -31.09 -1.24 -14.27
C ALA A 49 -31.86 -0.73 -13.03
N ARG A 50 -32.76 0.25 -13.20
CA ARG A 50 -33.56 0.81 -12.09
C ARG A 50 -34.63 -0.18 -11.57
N LYS A 51 -35.08 -1.13 -12.38
CA LYS A 51 -36.03 -2.18 -11.98
C LYS A 51 -35.38 -3.35 -11.20
N GLN A 52 -34.06 -3.50 -11.22
CA GLN A 52 -33.37 -4.59 -10.51
C GLN A 52 -32.90 -4.21 -9.08
N GLN A 53 -32.81 -2.92 -8.75
CA GLN A 53 -32.42 -2.46 -7.41
C GLN A 53 -33.36 -2.89 -6.26
N PRO A 54 -34.70 -2.97 -6.42
CA PRO A 54 -35.60 -3.36 -5.33
C PRO A 54 -35.39 -4.82 -4.87
N ALA A 55 -35.15 -5.73 -5.82
CA ALA A 55 -34.97 -7.16 -5.52
C ALA A 55 -33.65 -7.43 -4.76
N ALA A 56 -32.58 -6.71 -5.09
CA ALA A 56 -31.30 -6.81 -4.37
C ALA A 56 -31.38 -6.26 -2.93
N ARG A 57 -32.12 -5.16 -2.73
CA ARG A 57 -32.33 -4.55 -1.41
C ARG A 57 -33.17 -5.44 -0.48
N MET A 58 -34.21 -6.10 -1.02
CA MET A 58 -35.01 -7.09 -0.29
C MET A 58 -34.18 -8.29 0.17
N LYS A 59 -33.30 -8.83 -0.69
CA LYS A 59 -32.41 -9.95 -0.33
C LYS A 59 -31.44 -9.59 0.80
N ARG A 60 -30.90 -8.36 0.81
CA ARG A 60 -30.02 -7.88 1.90
C ARG A 60 -30.75 -7.76 3.23
N HIS A 61 -31.96 -7.20 3.25
CA HIS A 61 -32.76 -7.11 4.48
C HIS A 61 -33.11 -8.49 5.05
N ALA A 62 -33.42 -9.47 4.20
CA ALA A 62 -33.69 -10.84 4.64
C ALA A 62 -32.45 -11.51 5.28
N ALA A 63 -31.26 -11.30 4.70
CA ALA A 63 -30.01 -11.82 5.26
C ALA A 63 -29.65 -11.16 6.61
N GLN A 64 -29.89 -9.86 6.75
CA GLN A 64 -29.63 -9.12 7.99
C GLN A 64 -30.56 -9.57 9.13
N LYS A 65 -31.84 -9.83 8.84
CA LYS A 65 -32.79 -10.42 9.80
C LYS A 65 -32.37 -11.82 10.25
N LYS A 66 -31.88 -12.68 9.35
CA LYS A 66 -31.38 -14.02 9.70
C LYS A 66 -30.16 -13.95 10.63
N ARG A 67 -29.22 -13.04 10.39
CA ARG A 67 -28.06 -12.82 11.29
C ARG A 67 -28.47 -12.32 12.68
N ALA A 68 -29.44 -11.40 12.76
CA ALA A 68 -29.95 -10.92 14.04
C ALA A 68 -30.65 -12.03 14.85
N ALA A 69 -31.43 -12.90 14.18
CA ALA A 69 -32.07 -14.06 14.82
C ALA A 69 -31.04 -15.09 15.32
N ALA A 70 -29.93 -15.30 14.60
CA ALA A 70 -28.85 -16.18 15.02
C ALA A 70 -28.09 -15.64 16.26
N LYS A 71 -27.80 -14.33 16.32
CA LYS A 71 -27.19 -13.69 17.51
C LYS A 71 -28.08 -13.80 18.76
N LYS A 72 -29.41 -13.69 18.60
CA LYS A 72 -30.35 -13.84 19.72
C LYS A 72 -30.37 -15.28 20.28
N LYS A 73 -30.09 -16.29 19.47
CA LYS A 73 -30.00 -17.70 19.90
C LYS A 73 -28.68 -18.08 20.59
N GLN A 74 -27.62 -17.28 20.50
CA GLN A 74 -26.34 -17.53 21.21
C GLN A 74 -26.31 -16.97 22.65
N SER A 75 -27.24 -16.10 23.02
CA SER A 75 -27.30 -15.49 24.36
C SER A 75 -27.61 -16.45 25.55
N PRO A 76 -28.25 -17.63 25.40
CA PRO A 76 -28.45 -18.55 26.52
C PRO A 76 -27.18 -19.35 26.89
N ALA A 77 -26.31 -19.65 25.93
CA ALA A 77 -25.12 -20.49 26.15
C ALA A 77 -24.00 -19.76 26.92
N GLY A 78 -23.87 -18.44 26.73
CA GLY A 78 -22.90 -17.62 27.48
C GLY A 78 -23.25 -17.48 28.97
N LYS A 79 -24.55 -17.47 29.32
CA LYS A 79 -25.00 -17.38 30.72
C LYS A 79 -24.80 -18.68 31.51
N LEU A 80 -24.86 -19.84 30.86
CA LEU A 80 -24.62 -21.13 31.51
C LEU A 80 -23.13 -21.37 31.87
N ARG A 81 -22.19 -20.85 31.07
CA ARG A 81 -20.74 -20.94 31.39
C ARG A 81 -20.32 -20.04 32.56
N ALA A 82 -20.96 -18.90 32.75
CA ALA A 82 -20.67 -17.99 33.86
C ALA A 82 -21.18 -18.52 35.22
N ALA A 83 -22.23 -19.34 35.22
CA ALA A 83 -22.77 -19.95 36.44
C ALA A 83 -21.93 -21.15 36.93
N ALA A 84 -21.35 -21.94 36.02
CA ALA A 84 -20.57 -23.14 36.38
C ALA A 84 -19.19 -22.84 37.00
N ASN A 85 -18.65 -21.63 36.80
CA ASN A 85 -17.32 -21.27 37.31
C ASN A 85 -17.34 -20.65 38.73
N LYS A 86 -18.52 -20.51 39.35
CA LYS A 86 -18.68 -19.96 40.71
C LYS A 86 -18.89 -20.99 41.81
N THR A 87 -18.93 -22.30 41.49
CA THR A 87 -19.24 -23.37 42.46
C THR A 87 -18.14 -24.43 42.58
N ARG A 88 -16.86 -24.03 42.66
CA ARG A 88 -15.77 -24.98 42.94
C ARG A 88 -15.23 -24.78 44.36
N PRO A 89 -15.45 -25.71 45.30
CA PRO A 89 -14.85 -25.66 46.64
C PRO A 89 -13.39 -26.13 46.61
N PRO A 90 -12.54 -25.74 47.58
CA PRO A 90 -11.17 -26.22 47.70
C PRO A 90 -11.17 -27.53 48.50
N ALA A 91 -10.70 -28.63 47.91
CA ALA A 91 -10.48 -29.88 48.63
C ALA A 91 -9.07 -30.42 48.36
N ASN A 92 -8.39 -30.65 49.47
CA ASN A 92 -7.01 -31.02 49.67
C ASN A 92 -6.79 -32.54 49.44
N LYS A 93 -5.54 -32.93 49.18
CA LYS A 93 -4.90 -34.24 49.46
C LYS A 93 -5.70 -35.53 49.24
N GLN A 94 -5.28 -36.35 48.25
CA GLN A 94 -4.74 -37.71 48.47
C GLN A 94 -4.46 -38.42 47.13
N ARG A 95 -3.30 -39.07 47.06
CA ARG A 95 -2.86 -40.00 46.01
C ARG A 95 -3.53 -41.36 46.25
N PRO A 96 -3.69 -42.21 45.22
CA PRO A 96 -2.75 -43.34 45.15
C PRO A 96 -2.27 -43.68 43.73
N ALA A 97 -1.19 -44.44 43.71
CA ALA A 97 -0.44 -44.87 42.54
C ALA A 97 -1.00 -46.17 41.94
N ALA A 98 -1.04 -46.27 40.61
CA ALA A 98 -0.85 -47.52 39.84
C ALA A 98 -0.96 -47.23 38.32
N ASN A 99 0.18 -47.17 37.63
CA ASN A 99 0.44 -47.84 36.35
C ASN A 99 1.73 -47.30 35.73
N ARG A 100 2.77 -48.12 35.80
CA ARG A 100 4.04 -47.97 35.08
C ARG A 100 3.95 -48.72 33.74
N PRO A 101 4.49 -48.15 32.66
CA PRO A 101 5.36 -48.92 31.77
C PRO A 101 6.83 -48.44 31.82
N PRO A 102 7.78 -49.19 31.23
CA PRO A 102 9.20 -49.21 31.62
C PRO A 102 10.04 -48.05 31.06
N PRO A 103 11.26 -47.80 31.60
CA PRO A 103 12.09 -46.67 31.20
C PRO A 103 12.94 -47.02 29.97
N LEU A 104 12.87 -46.18 28.94
CA LEU A 104 13.87 -46.13 27.88
C LEU A 104 14.73 -44.87 28.05
N THR A 105 16.00 -45.13 28.34
CA THR A 105 17.20 -44.34 28.00
C THR A 105 17.25 -42.86 28.36
N LYS A 106 18.05 -42.57 29.39
CA LYS A 106 18.66 -41.26 29.64
C LYS A 106 19.50 -40.82 28.43
N GLN A 107 19.01 -39.89 27.63
CA GLN A 107 19.87 -38.95 26.91
C GLN A 107 20.08 -37.74 27.80
N ALA A 108 21.35 -37.46 28.09
CA ALA A 108 21.81 -36.31 28.84
C ALA A 108 21.33 -35.02 28.15
N SER A 109 20.36 -34.33 28.76
CA SER A 109 20.19 -32.90 28.53
C SER A 109 21.27 -32.20 29.36
N ALA A 110 22.40 -31.94 28.72
CA ALA A 110 23.37 -31.01 29.25
C ALA A 110 22.71 -29.62 29.27
N GLU A 111 22.49 -29.08 30.47
CA GLU A 111 22.26 -27.66 30.66
C GLU A 111 23.43 -26.91 30.01
N ARG A 112 23.15 -26.24 28.89
CA ARG A 112 24.07 -25.27 28.32
C ARG A 112 24.08 -24.06 29.26
N PRO A 113 25.24 -23.61 29.78
CA PRO A 113 25.30 -22.38 30.55
C PRO A 113 24.82 -21.22 29.66
N ALA A 114 23.95 -20.38 30.22
CA ALA A 114 23.53 -19.13 29.60
C ALA A 114 24.77 -18.25 29.38
N GLY A 115 25.32 -18.33 28.17
CA GLY A 115 26.40 -17.44 27.74
C GLY A 115 25.93 -15.98 27.80
N PRO A 116 26.86 -15.02 27.99
CA PRO A 116 26.53 -13.61 28.02
C PRO A 116 25.76 -13.23 26.76
N ARG A 117 24.57 -12.67 26.93
CA ARG A 117 23.77 -12.10 25.85
C ARG A 117 24.69 -11.13 25.09
N PRO A 118 24.92 -11.31 23.78
CA PRO A 118 25.79 -10.42 23.03
C PRO A 118 25.28 -8.98 23.24
N ALA A 119 26.20 -8.09 23.60
CA ALA A 119 25.90 -6.68 23.79
C ALA A 119 25.18 -6.18 22.54
N ALA A 120 24.09 -5.44 22.74
CA ALA A 120 23.33 -4.86 21.63
C ALA A 120 24.32 -4.05 20.76
N PRO A 121 24.33 -4.25 19.43
CA PRO A 121 25.23 -3.52 18.55
C PRO A 121 25.03 -2.01 18.75
N ALA A 122 26.13 -1.26 18.73
CA ALA A 122 26.09 0.19 18.82
C ALA A 122 25.15 0.76 17.75
N PRO A 123 24.38 1.82 18.04
CA PRO A 123 23.48 2.42 17.08
C PRO A 123 24.27 2.84 15.84
N VAL A 124 23.90 2.28 14.69
CA VAL A 124 24.47 2.67 13.41
C VAL A 124 23.90 4.04 13.09
N VAL A 125 24.65 5.09 13.37
CA VAL A 125 24.34 6.43 12.86
C VAL A 125 24.66 6.40 11.37
N GLY A 126 23.67 5.97 10.58
CA GLY A 126 23.75 5.99 9.13
C GLY A 126 23.81 7.43 8.60
N PRO A 127 24.28 7.62 7.35
CA PRO A 127 24.14 8.90 6.66
C PRO A 127 22.69 9.38 6.69
N ASP A 128 22.48 10.71 6.72
CA ASP A 128 21.14 11.31 6.68
C ASP A 128 20.36 10.79 5.45
N TRP A 129 19.45 9.86 5.71
CA TRP A 129 18.67 9.17 4.67
C TRP A 129 17.85 10.15 3.84
N ARG A 130 17.49 11.33 4.39
CA ARG A 130 16.76 12.36 3.65
C ARG A 130 17.64 12.98 2.58
N ALA A 131 18.90 13.28 2.92
CA ALA A 131 19.87 13.77 1.96
C ALA A 131 20.16 12.72 0.87
N ALA A 132 20.32 11.45 1.24
CA ALA A 132 20.52 10.35 0.30
C ALA A 132 19.31 10.17 -0.65
N LEU A 133 18.09 10.19 -0.13
CA LEU A 133 16.85 10.10 -0.92
C LEU A 133 16.72 11.26 -1.91
N ARG A 134 17.00 12.49 -1.46
CA ARG A 134 16.99 13.68 -2.33
C ARG A 134 18.04 13.58 -3.43
N ALA A 135 19.25 13.14 -3.11
CA ALA A 135 20.31 12.96 -4.08
C ALA A 135 19.92 11.90 -5.13
N GLU A 136 19.39 10.77 -4.69
CA GLU A 136 18.89 9.70 -5.56
C GLU A 136 17.82 10.22 -6.53
N LEU A 137 16.78 10.89 -6.03
CA LEU A 137 15.68 11.42 -6.84
C LEU A 137 16.10 12.58 -7.76
N ALA A 138 17.13 13.35 -7.41
CA ALA A 138 17.67 14.39 -8.27
C ALA A 138 18.29 13.82 -9.56
N THR A 139 18.83 12.59 -9.52
CA THR A 139 19.42 11.94 -10.71
C THR A 139 18.38 11.38 -11.69
N ARG A 140 17.10 11.26 -11.27
CA ARG A 140 16.04 10.59 -12.06
C ARG A 140 15.25 11.53 -12.97
N GLY A 141 15.66 12.79 -13.06
CA GLY A 141 14.96 13.84 -13.80
C GLY A 141 13.67 14.30 -13.12
N ASN A 142 12.97 15.25 -13.78
CA ASN A 142 11.75 15.84 -13.23
C ASN A 142 10.47 15.04 -13.57
N ASP A 143 10.51 14.21 -14.61
CA ASP A 143 9.37 13.36 -14.99
C ASP A 143 9.48 11.96 -14.36
N PHE A 144 9.09 11.87 -13.09
CA PHE A 144 9.20 10.64 -12.33
C PHE A 144 8.39 9.49 -12.93
N ALA A 145 7.19 9.76 -13.44
CA ALA A 145 6.36 8.74 -14.07
C ALA A 145 7.04 8.17 -15.32
N ALA A 146 7.65 9.01 -16.17
CA ALA A 146 8.41 8.55 -17.32
C ALA A 146 9.63 7.69 -16.93
N TYR A 147 10.35 8.10 -15.88
CA TYR A 147 11.45 7.31 -15.32
C TYR A 147 10.95 5.94 -14.84
N LEU A 148 9.89 5.89 -14.03
CA LEU A 148 9.34 4.63 -13.52
C LEU A 148 8.90 3.70 -14.66
N ARG A 149 8.21 4.23 -15.69
CA ARG A 149 7.87 3.41 -16.88
C ARG A 149 9.08 2.79 -17.55
N SER A 150 10.24 3.48 -17.56
CA SER A 150 11.46 2.95 -18.17
C SER A 150 12.05 1.76 -17.40
N LEU A 151 11.68 1.61 -16.13
CA LEU A 151 12.08 0.49 -15.26
C LEU A 151 11.09 -0.67 -15.29
N ALA A 152 9.96 -0.53 -16.00
CA ALA A 152 8.87 -1.48 -15.94
C ALA A 152 9.33 -2.88 -16.38
N ALA A 153 9.38 -3.80 -15.42
CA ALA A 153 9.49 -5.23 -15.63
C ALA A 153 8.14 -5.90 -15.29
N SER A 154 8.07 -7.24 -15.33
CA SER A 154 6.94 -7.93 -14.71
C SER A 154 6.95 -7.65 -13.21
N GLY A 155 5.98 -6.86 -12.77
CA GLY A 155 5.76 -6.52 -11.37
C GLY A 155 4.77 -7.47 -10.70
N TRP A 156 4.53 -7.24 -9.43
CA TRP A 156 3.40 -7.80 -8.70
C TRP A 156 2.07 -7.47 -9.40
N GLU A 157 1.06 -8.33 -9.25
CA GLU A 157 -0.22 -8.19 -9.96
C GLU A 157 -0.97 -6.89 -9.65
N HIS A 158 -0.69 -6.24 -8.53
CA HIS A 158 -1.24 -4.91 -8.22
C HIS A 158 -0.41 -3.75 -8.75
N ALA A 159 0.75 -4.02 -9.33
CA ALA A 159 1.52 -3.07 -10.11
C ALA A 159 1.00 -3.06 -11.56
N ASP A 160 -0.30 -2.88 -11.74
CA ASP A 160 -1.08 -3.09 -12.98
C ASP A 160 -0.86 -2.05 -14.09
N THR A 161 0.08 -1.12 -13.88
CA THR A 161 0.50 -0.14 -14.88
C THR A 161 2.02 -0.11 -14.95
N PRO A 162 2.63 0.25 -16.11
CA PRO A 162 4.09 0.34 -16.21
C PRO A 162 4.71 1.28 -15.16
N GLU A 163 4.03 2.38 -14.83
CA GLU A 163 4.44 3.29 -13.76
C GLU A 163 4.49 2.61 -12.39
N LEU A 164 3.46 1.83 -12.01
CA LEU A 164 3.43 1.14 -10.72
C LEU A 164 4.42 -0.03 -10.67
N ALA A 165 4.59 -0.78 -11.77
CA ALA A 165 5.60 -1.84 -11.86
C ALA A 165 7.02 -1.26 -11.73
N GLY A 166 7.27 -0.12 -12.37
CA GLY A 166 8.48 0.64 -12.20
C GLY A 166 8.68 1.14 -10.77
N LEU A 167 7.62 1.59 -10.09
CA LEU A 167 7.68 2.05 -8.70
C LEU A 167 8.06 0.92 -7.74
N GLU A 168 7.45 -0.26 -7.91
CA GLU A 168 7.80 -1.45 -7.13
C GLU A 168 9.27 -1.81 -7.34
N HIS A 169 9.71 -1.87 -8.60
CA HIS A 169 11.08 -2.20 -8.96
C HIS A 169 12.08 -1.19 -8.37
N TRP A 170 11.83 0.11 -8.56
CA TRP A 170 12.67 1.17 -8.04
C TRP A 170 12.77 1.12 -6.52
N GLY A 171 11.63 1.03 -5.82
CA GLY A 171 11.60 0.97 -4.35
C GLY A 171 12.32 -0.25 -3.80
N THR A 172 12.14 -1.40 -4.43
CA THR A 172 12.84 -2.65 -4.07
C THR A 172 14.35 -2.51 -4.26
N MET A 173 14.78 -1.98 -5.41
CA MET A 173 16.22 -1.79 -5.68
C MET A 173 16.84 -0.76 -4.74
N LEU A 174 16.14 0.34 -4.46
CA LEU A 174 16.59 1.35 -3.50
C LEU A 174 16.81 0.73 -2.12
N ALA A 175 15.83 -0.01 -1.60
CA ALA A 175 15.95 -0.66 -0.29
C ALA A 175 17.00 -1.78 -0.26
N ARG A 176 17.27 -2.44 -1.39
CA ARG A 176 18.36 -3.44 -1.47
C ARG A 176 19.73 -2.79 -1.40
N THR A 177 19.92 -1.64 -2.04
CA THR A 177 21.20 -0.92 -2.06
C THR A 177 21.42 -0.13 -0.78
N ASP A 178 20.39 0.55 -0.30
CA ASP A 178 20.39 1.33 0.93
C ASP A 178 19.04 1.14 1.66
N PRO A 179 18.97 0.19 2.61
CA PRO A 179 17.74 -0.14 3.31
C PRO A 179 17.11 1.05 4.04
N ILE A 180 17.93 1.90 4.67
CA ILE A 180 17.42 3.05 5.45
C ILE A 180 16.81 4.07 4.49
N THR A 181 17.47 4.37 3.38
CA THR A 181 16.94 5.30 2.37
C THR A 181 15.67 4.75 1.70
N GLY A 182 15.61 3.45 1.41
CA GLY A 182 14.41 2.80 0.87
C GLY A 182 13.22 2.85 1.83
N ILE A 183 13.43 2.50 3.10
CA ILE A 183 12.40 2.63 4.16
C ILE A 183 12.00 4.10 4.33
N GLY A 184 12.96 5.01 4.30
CA GLY A 184 12.74 6.46 4.33
C GLY A 184 11.79 6.93 3.23
N ALA A 185 11.99 6.45 2.00
CA ALA A 185 11.09 6.74 0.89
C ALA A 185 9.66 6.27 1.18
N LEU A 186 9.48 5.01 1.60
CA LEU A 186 8.16 4.46 1.95
C LEU A 186 7.49 5.28 3.07
N VAL A 187 8.19 5.56 4.17
CA VAL A 187 7.63 6.31 5.30
C VAL A 187 7.24 7.72 4.90
N ARG A 188 8.02 8.41 4.04
CA ARG A 188 7.62 9.75 3.54
C ARG A 188 6.35 9.71 2.72
N VAL A 189 6.23 8.76 1.80
CA VAL A 189 5.01 8.60 0.99
C VAL A 189 3.81 8.23 1.88
N ALA A 190 4.03 7.39 2.88
CA ALA A 190 3.03 7.05 3.88
C ALA A 190 2.54 8.28 4.66
N GLN A 191 3.46 9.06 5.24
CA GLN A 191 3.14 10.30 5.98
C GLN A 191 2.37 11.30 5.13
N HIS A 192 2.82 11.53 3.88
CA HIS A 192 2.18 12.46 2.97
C HIS A 192 0.76 12.01 2.62
N GLY A 193 0.63 10.78 2.12
CA GLY A 193 -0.63 10.34 1.59
C GLY A 193 -1.63 9.85 2.64
N PHE A 194 -1.21 9.52 3.87
CA PHE A 194 -2.13 9.16 4.95
C PHE A 194 -3.13 10.29 5.23
N ARG A 195 -2.66 11.54 5.28
CA ARG A 195 -3.53 12.71 5.46
C ARG A 195 -4.56 12.82 4.34
N ILE A 196 -4.12 12.66 3.09
CA ILE A 196 -5.00 12.70 1.91
C ILE A 196 -6.01 11.55 1.95
N ALA A 197 -5.59 10.35 2.34
CA ALA A 197 -6.45 9.17 2.44
C ALA A 197 -7.52 9.32 3.53
N VAL A 198 -7.14 9.88 4.70
CA VAL A 198 -8.07 10.21 5.79
C VAL A 198 -9.10 11.23 5.32
N ASP A 199 -8.65 12.33 4.72
CA ASP A 199 -9.53 13.38 4.21
C ASP A 199 -10.50 12.84 3.15
N ALA A 200 -10.04 11.92 2.30
CA ALA A 200 -10.86 11.28 1.27
C ALA A 200 -11.82 10.21 1.83
N GLY A 201 -11.44 9.49 2.89
CA GLY A 201 -12.27 8.46 3.52
C GLY A 201 -13.40 9.03 4.38
N GLY A 202 -13.17 10.20 4.98
CA GLY A 202 -14.15 10.90 5.81
C GLY A 202 -14.71 10.02 6.93
N ILE A 203 -16.03 10.09 7.15
CA ILE A 203 -16.74 9.37 8.24
C ILE A 203 -16.63 7.83 8.07
N GLY A 204 -16.28 7.33 6.88
CA GLY A 204 -16.17 5.89 6.62
C GLY A 204 -15.00 5.19 7.32
N LEU A 205 -14.09 5.94 7.94
CA LEU A 205 -12.89 5.41 8.59
C LEU A 205 -13.03 5.21 10.11
N GLU A 206 -14.10 5.75 10.72
CA GLU A 206 -14.26 5.71 12.17
C GLU A 206 -14.31 4.27 12.71
N GLY A 207 -13.40 3.96 13.64
CA GLY A 207 -13.30 2.65 14.28
C GLY A 207 -12.63 1.58 13.42
N MET A 208 -11.95 1.98 12.35
CA MET A 208 -11.31 1.06 11.39
C MET A 208 -9.80 0.91 11.64
N GLY A 209 -9.27 1.58 12.66
CA GLY A 209 -7.88 1.55 13.06
C GLY A 209 -7.00 2.44 12.19
N PHE A 210 -7.53 3.55 11.69
CA PHE A 210 -6.74 4.56 10.98
C PHE A 210 -6.09 5.52 11.96
N HIS A 211 -6.86 6.03 12.92
CA HIS A 211 -6.43 7.10 13.82
C HIS A 211 -5.83 6.55 15.11
N ALA A 212 -4.82 7.23 15.66
CA ALA A 212 -4.14 6.85 16.89
C ALA A 212 -5.07 6.73 18.12
N SER A 213 -6.20 7.45 18.10
CA SER A 213 -7.22 7.41 19.16
C SER A 213 -8.14 6.19 19.10
N GLU A 214 -8.12 5.41 18.01
CA GLU A 214 -9.05 4.32 17.80
C GLU A 214 -8.60 3.05 18.52
N PRO A 215 -9.53 2.35 19.21
CA PRO A 215 -9.22 1.04 19.76
C PRO A 215 -9.07 0.04 18.62
N VAL A 216 -7.92 -0.61 18.53
CA VAL A 216 -7.67 -1.77 17.67
C VAL A 216 -7.43 -2.98 18.55
N MET A 217 -8.02 -4.13 18.16
CA MET A 217 -7.86 -5.37 18.94
C MET A 217 -6.45 -5.95 18.78
N ASP A 218 -5.88 -5.79 17.59
CA ASP A 218 -4.61 -6.41 17.20
C ASP A 218 -3.73 -5.36 16.49
N GLY A 219 -2.50 -5.18 16.99
CA GLY A 219 -1.54 -4.15 16.56
C GLY A 219 -1.93 -2.70 16.93
N ALA A 220 -1.28 -1.74 16.28
CA ALA A 220 -1.54 -0.31 16.45
C ALA A 220 -2.35 0.27 15.26
N PRO A 221 -3.02 1.43 15.41
CA PRO A 221 -3.63 2.13 14.28
C PRO A 221 -2.59 2.56 13.22
N VAL A 222 -3.04 2.75 11.98
CA VAL A 222 -2.17 3.11 10.83
C VAL A 222 -1.33 4.36 11.12
N GLU A 223 -1.94 5.41 11.67
CA GLU A 223 -1.24 6.63 12.08
C GLU A 223 -0.08 6.33 13.03
N THR A 224 -0.34 5.56 14.09
CA THR A 224 0.67 5.16 15.07
C THR A 224 1.77 4.30 14.45
N GLN A 225 1.43 3.38 13.54
CA GLN A 225 2.42 2.57 12.83
C GLN A 225 3.37 3.45 12.00
N ILE A 226 2.84 4.42 11.25
CA ILE A 226 3.63 5.36 10.44
C ILE A 226 4.51 6.25 11.33
N GLU A 227 3.97 6.74 12.46
CA GLU A 227 4.73 7.56 13.42
C GLU A 227 5.89 6.79 14.05
N LEU A 228 5.67 5.54 14.47
CA LEU A 228 6.71 4.70 15.05
C LEU A 228 7.80 4.39 14.02
N ALA A 229 7.43 4.12 12.77
CA ALA A 229 8.37 3.94 11.67
C ALA A 229 9.23 5.18 11.44
N ALA A 230 8.63 6.38 11.48
CA ALA A 230 9.36 7.64 11.35
C ALA A 230 10.33 7.87 12.52
N ARG A 231 9.92 7.58 13.75
CA ARG A 231 10.81 7.69 14.93
C ARG A 231 11.99 6.72 14.85
N TRP A 232 11.77 5.51 14.36
CA TRP A 232 12.87 4.56 14.11
C TRP A 232 13.85 5.07 13.05
N LEU A 233 13.38 5.72 11.98
CA LEU A 233 14.26 6.33 10.98
C LEU A 233 15.09 7.49 11.54
N ASP A 234 14.57 8.24 12.50
CA ASP A 234 15.30 9.32 13.18
C ASP A 234 16.28 8.79 14.24
N ALA A 235 15.97 7.63 14.85
CA ALA A 235 16.79 6.97 15.86
C ALA A 235 16.67 5.42 15.73
N PRO A 236 17.49 4.77 14.88
CA PRO A 236 17.38 3.34 14.61
C PRO A 236 18.01 2.49 15.72
N ASP A 237 17.44 2.57 16.91
CA ASP A 237 17.86 1.81 18.09
C ASP A 237 16.91 0.64 18.41
N ALA A 238 17.33 -0.20 19.36
CA ALA A 238 16.59 -1.39 19.76
C ALA A 238 15.23 -1.08 20.41
N ALA A 239 15.09 0.08 21.07
CA ALA A 239 13.84 0.46 21.73
C ALA A 239 12.80 0.87 20.68
N HIS A 240 13.20 1.69 19.71
CA HIS A 240 12.34 2.06 18.58
C HIS A 240 11.99 0.85 17.72
N LEU A 241 12.94 -0.05 17.48
CA LEU A 241 12.69 -1.30 16.75
C LEU A 241 11.65 -2.17 17.47
N ALA A 242 11.77 -2.31 18.80
CA ALA A 242 10.81 -3.06 19.60
C ALA A 242 9.41 -2.42 19.56
N ALA A 243 9.33 -1.08 19.58
CA ALA A 243 8.06 -0.36 19.47
C ALA A 243 7.39 -0.59 18.10
N VAL A 244 8.17 -0.54 17.01
CA VAL A 244 7.67 -0.87 15.67
C VAL A 244 7.19 -2.32 15.61
N ALA A 245 7.97 -3.27 16.15
CA ALA A 245 7.59 -4.68 16.16
C ALA A 245 6.29 -4.95 16.94
N ALA A 246 6.08 -4.26 18.06
CA ALA A 246 4.87 -4.38 18.87
C ALA A 246 3.62 -3.76 18.21
N ALA A 247 3.81 -2.83 17.28
CA ALA A 247 2.73 -2.15 16.58
C ALA A 247 2.21 -2.91 15.36
N ILE A 248 3.00 -3.84 14.82
CA ILE A 248 2.62 -4.72 13.72
C ILE A 248 1.58 -5.71 14.23
N ASP A 249 0.58 -5.97 13.40
CA ASP A 249 -0.40 -7.01 13.68
C ASP A 249 -0.10 -8.23 12.79
N PRO A 250 0.52 -9.30 13.34
CA PRO A 250 0.81 -10.50 12.57
C PRO A 250 -0.46 -11.29 12.21
N SER A 251 -1.60 -10.96 12.83
CA SER A 251 -2.89 -11.61 12.62
C SER A 251 -3.80 -10.85 11.66
N ARG A 252 -3.46 -9.59 11.32
CA ARG A 252 -4.16 -8.84 10.27
C ARG A 252 -3.91 -9.53 8.95
N GLN A 253 -4.80 -10.47 8.65
CA GLN A 253 -4.95 -11.09 7.35
C GLN A 253 -5.58 -10.07 6.40
N LEU A 254 -4.88 -8.97 6.17
CA LEU A 254 -5.18 -8.07 5.08
C LEU A 254 -4.49 -8.69 3.87
N GLN A 255 -5.01 -9.83 3.42
CA GLN A 255 -4.95 -10.19 2.02
C GLN A 255 -5.86 -9.24 1.23
N ILE A 256 -5.80 -7.92 1.45
CA ILE A 256 -6.46 -6.95 0.55
C ILE A 256 -5.87 -7.03 -0.87
N TRP A 257 -4.83 -7.85 -1.02
CA TRP A 257 -4.22 -8.29 -2.27
C TRP A 257 -5.02 -9.37 -2.99
N ASP A 258 -5.81 -10.16 -2.28
CA ASP A 258 -6.67 -11.12 -2.95
C ASP A 258 -7.70 -10.37 -3.78
N ASP A 259 -7.95 -10.85 -5.00
CA ASP A 259 -8.79 -10.17 -5.99
C ASP A 259 -10.20 -9.81 -5.45
N ASP A 260 -10.70 -10.55 -4.47
CA ASP A 260 -12.01 -10.34 -3.83
C ASP A 260 -11.99 -9.38 -2.63
N LEU A 261 -10.81 -9.11 -2.06
CA LEU A 261 -10.60 -8.18 -0.94
C LEU A 261 -9.98 -6.85 -1.38
N ARG A 262 -9.53 -6.75 -2.64
CA ARG A 262 -9.02 -5.54 -3.26
C ARG A 262 -9.98 -4.36 -3.12
N PRO A 263 -9.56 -3.25 -2.47
CA PRO A 263 -10.34 -2.03 -2.47
C PRO A 263 -10.57 -1.53 -3.90
N SER A 264 -11.82 -1.22 -4.21
CA SER A 264 -12.18 -0.52 -5.44
C SER A 264 -11.64 0.92 -5.43
N ASP A 265 -11.57 1.56 -6.60
CA ASP A 265 -11.01 2.92 -6.71
C ASP A 265 -11.80 3.97 -5.88
N ASP A 266 -13.12 3.78 -5.69
CA ASP A 266 -13.94 4.62 -4.79
C ASP A 266 -13.64 4.40 -3.30
N ARG A 267 -12.85 3.39 -2.99
CA ARG A 267 -12.41 2.97 -1.67
C ARG A 267 -10.88 2.87 -1.59
N ALA A 268 -10.18 3.61 -2.44
CA ALA A 268 -8.73 3.58 -2.50
C ALA A 268 -8.06 3.82 -1.13
N HIS A 269 -8.61 4.69 -0.29
CA HIS A 269 -8.07 4.95 1.06
C HIS A 269 -7.85 3.69 1.92
N TRP A 270 -8.59 2.60 1.69
CA TRP A 270 -8.40 1.33 2.41
C TRP A 270 -7.04 0.68 2.19
N TRP A 271 -6.34 1.01 1.09
CA TRP A 271 -4.95 0.58 0.87
C TRP A 271 -4.02 1.03 2.00
N TYR A 272 -4.33 2.12 2.72
CA TYR A 272 -3.50 2.62 3.82
C TYR A 272 -3.47 1.73 5.06
N LEU A 273 -4.42 0.79 5.21
CA LEU A 273 -4.31 -0.23 6.25
C LEU A 273 -3.02 -1.06 6.11
N ASP A 274 -2.55 -1.26 4.88
CA ASP A 274 -1.38 -2.06 4.58
C ASP A 274 -0.10 -1.24 4.47
N VAL A 275 -0.20 0.06 4.17
CA VAL A 275 0.97 0.94 4.13
C VAL A 275 1.68 0.95 5.49
N GLY A 276 0.94 1.04 6.59
CA GLY A 276 1.50 0.95 7.95
C GLY A 276 2.21 -0.39 8.20
N GLN A 277 1.57 -1.50 7.81
CA GLN A 277 2.12 -2.84 7.98
C GLN A 277 3.41 -3.00 7.15
N CYS A 278 3.43 -2.54 5.90
CA CYS A 278 4.62 -2.55 5.06
C CYS A 278 5.78 -1.76 5.68
N CYS A 279 5.52 -0.60 6.29
CA CYS A 279 6.55 0.17 7.01
C CYS A 279 7.14 -0.65 8.17
N GLY A 280 6.28 -1.19 9.03
CA GLY A 280 6.73 -1.98 10.18
C GLY A 280 7.48 -3.24 9.76
N HIS A 281 6.99 -3.92 8.74
CA HIS A 281 7.59 -5.14 8.19
C HIS A 281 8.94 -4.92 7.51
N ALA A 282 9.13 -3.79 6.82
CA ALA A 282 10.43 -3.43 6.27
C ALA A 282 11.44 -3.19 7.40
N ILE A 283 11.05 -2.40 8.42
CA ILE A 283 11.91 -2.07 9.57
C ILE A 283 12.28 -3.30 10.39
N THR A 284 11.30 -4.13 10.76
CA THR A 284 11.55 -5.31 11.61
C THR A 284 12.45 -6.34 10.93
N ARG A 285 12.42 -6.45 9.60
CA ARG A 285 13.34 -7.32 8.86
C ARG A 285 14.71 -6.70 8.59
N THR A 286 14.79 -5.38 8.47
CA THR A 286 16.08 -4.67 8.32
C THR A 286 16.86 -4.58 9.63
N GLY A 287 16.18 -4.24 10.74
CA GLY A 287 16.80 -4.06 12.06
C GLY A 287 16.73 -5.30 12.97
N GLY A 288 15.88 -6.27 12.64
CA GLY A 288 15.66 -7.50 13.42
C GLY A 288 16.18 -8.75 12.73
N ASP A 289 15.50 -9.89 12.92
CA ASP A 289 15.86 -11.14 12.27
C ASP A 289 15.23 -11.19 10.86
N PRO A 290 16.03 -11.10 9.77
CA PRO A 290 15.51 -11.12 8.40
C PRO A 290 14.86 -12.46 8.03
N ARG A 291 15.09 -13.52 8.83
CA ARG A 291 14.50 -14.85 8.66
C ARG A 291 13.27 -15.07 9.52
N GLN A 292 12.89 -14.10 10.35
CA GLN A 292 11.69 -14.23 11.16
C GLN A 292 10.51 -14.43 10.21
N PRO A 293 9.81 -15.57 10.28
CA PRO A 293 8.64 -15.80 9.46
C PRO A 293 7.62 -14.73 9.84
N GLY A 294 7.39 -13.80 8.92
CA GLY A 294 6.32 -12.82 9.02
C GLY A 294 5.12 -13.31 8.22
N TYR A 295 3.96 -12.76 8.52
CA TYR A 295 2.74 -13.11 7.79
C TYR A 295 2.88 -12.91 6.27
N TYR A 296 3.55 -11.82 5.86
CA TYR A 296 4.03 -11.66 4.49
C TYR A 296 5.37 -12.40 4.37
N ASP A 297 5.49 -13.42 3.52
CA ASP A 297 6.79 -14.05 3.18
C ASP A 297 7.70 -13.11 2.35
N TRP A 298 7.48 -11.79 2.42
CA TRP A 298 8.22 -10.79 1.67
C TRP A 298 9.49 -10.38 2.43
N PRO A 299 10.64 -10.31 1.74
CA PRO A 299 11.83 -9.70 2.29
C PRO A 299 11.62 -8.19 2.47
N ALA A 300 12.49 -7.55 3.26
CA ALA A 300 12.37 -6.14 3.62
C ALA A 300 12.26 -5.22 2.39
N GLU A 301 13.08 -5.46 1.36
CA GLU A 301 13.05 -4.66 0.14
C GLU A 301 11.74 -4.80 -0.65
N THR A 302 11.12 -5.97 -0.62
CA THR A 302 9.81 -6.20 -1.26
C THR A 302 8.71 -5.50 -0.49
N CYS A 303 8.78 -5.45 0.85
CA CYS A 303 7.87 -4.62 1.65
C CYS A 303 7.96 -3.14 1.27
N VAL A 304 9.16 -2.62 0.98
CA VAL A 304 9.35 -1.24 0.50
C VAL A 304 8.72 -1.03 -0.87
N GLY A 305 9.10 -1.84 -1.86
CA GLY A 305 8.59 -1.71 -3.23
C GLY A 305 7.06 -1.82 -3.30
N ARG A 306 6.49 -2.84 -2.65
CA ARG A 306 5.03 -3.02 -2.62
C ARG A 306 4.35 -1.95 -1.78
N GLY A 307 4.88 -1.59 -0.62
CA GLY A 307 4.34 -0.50 0.20
C GLY A 307 4.21 0.82 -0.57
N LEU A 308 5.16 1.14 -1.45
CA LEU A 308 5.10 2.32 -2.31
C LEU A 308 3.97 2.24 -3.34
N VAL A 309 3.79 1.09 -4.02
CA VAL A 309 2.67 0.85 -4.94
C VAL A 309 1.34 1.06 -4.23
N VAL A 310 1.24 0.58 -3.01
CA VAL A 310 0.03 0.59 -2.20
C VAL A 310 -0.31 1.99 -1.73
N ALA A 311 0.70 2.74 -1.29
CA ALA A 311 0.52 4.14 -0.93
C ALA A 311 0.03 4.95 -2.14
N VAL A 312 0.64 4.77 -3.33
CA VAL A 312 0.17 5.43 -4.57
C VAL A 312 -1.25 5.00 -4.94
N ARG A 313 -1.58 3.72 -4.82
CA ARG A 313 -2.95 3.22 -5.02
C ARG A 313 -3.93 3.85 -4.06
N GLY A 314 -3.55 4.03 -2.79
CA GLY A 314 -4.36 4.69 -1.77
C GLY A 314 -4.77 6.12 -2.13
N LEU A 315 -3.98 6.76 -2.99
CA LEU A 315 -4.22 8.12 -3.49
C LEU A 315 -5.03 8.18 -4.79
N ARG A 316 -5.34 7.05 -5.43
CA ARG A 316 -6.11 6.98 -6.69
C ARG A 316 -7.61 7.19 -6.47
N THR A 317 -7.97 8.35 -5.93
CA THR A 317 -9.36 8.81 -5.91
C THR A 317 -9.92 8.90 -7.34
N GLN A 318 -11.25 8.83 -7.49
CA GLN A 318 -11.91 8.79 -8.79
C GLN A 318 -11.53 10.01 -9.66
N GLY A 319 -10.84 9.75 -10.78
CA GLY A 319 -10.43 10.77 -11.75
C GLY A 319 -9.04 11.37 -11.51
N ALA A 320 -8.32 10.94 -10.47
CA ALA A 320 -6.93 11.33 -10.26
C ALA A 320 -6.03 10.70 -11.34
N ASP A 321 -5.23 11.54 -11.98
CA ASP A 321 -4.23 11.12 -12.96
C ASP A 321 -2.99 10.55 -12.26
N LEU A 322 -2.56 9.35 -12.65
CA LEU A 322 -1.45 8.65 -11.99
C LEU A 322 -0.13 9.44 -12.08
N ARG A 323 0.11 10.15 -13.18
CA ARG A 323 1.31 10.97 -13.34
C ARG A 323 1.32 12.15 -12.36
N THR A 324 0.15 12.74 -12.11
CA THR A 324 -0.01 13.80 -11.10
C THR A 324 0.26 13.26 -9.70
N ILE A 325 -0.31 12.10 -9.34
CA ILE A 325 -0.05 11.44 -8.04
C ILE A 325 1.44 11.17 -7.86
N LEU A 326 2.12 10.64 -8.88
CA LEU A 326 3.55 10.34 -8.82
C LEU A 326 4.42 11.59 -8.72
N ALA A 327 3.99 12.71 -9.32
CA ALA A 327 4.67 14.00 -9.16
C ALA A 327 4.56 14.50 -7.72
N ASP A 328 3.37 14.42 -7.12
CA ASP A 328 3.13 14.82 -5.72
C ASP A 328 3.90 13.93 -4.74
N VAL A 329 3.88 12.61 -4.97
CA VAL A 329 4.65 11.63 -4.20
C VAL A 329 6.16 11.90 -4.28
N ARG A 330 6.68 12.22 -5.47
CA ARG A 330 8.09 12.63 -5.61
C ARG A 330 8.37 13.93 -4.84
N ALA A 331 7.51 14.93 -4.94
CA ALA A 331 7.68 16.18 -4.21
C ALA A 331 7.71 15.95 -2.69
N ALA A 332 6.86 15.05 -2.18
CA ALA A 332 6.85 14.67 -0.77
C ALA A 332 8.15 13.97 -0.34
N MET A 333 8.72 13.10 -1.18
CA MET A 333 10.02 12.46 -0.89
C MET A 333 11.20 13.44 -0.96
N MET A 334 11.07 14.54 -1.70
CA MET A 334 12.09 15.58 -1.82
C MET A 334 12.06 16.61 -0.68
N ALA A 335 11.02 16.60 0.17
CA ALA A 335 10.87 17.50 1.31
C ALA A 335 11.60 16.97 2.57
#